data_AF-A0A9E2GU62-F1
#
_entry.id   AF-A0A9E2GU62-F1
#
_cell.length_a   1.000
_cell.length_b   1.000
_cell.length_c   1.000
_cell.angle_alpha   90.00
_cell.angle_beta   90.00
_cell.angle_gamma   90.00
#
_symmetry.space_group_name_H-M   'P 1'
#
loop_
_entity.id
_entity.type
_entity.pdbx_description
1 polymer ?
#
loop_
_entity_poly.entity_id
_entity_poly.type
_entity_poly.pdbx_seq_one_letter_code
_entity_poly.pdbx_strand_id
1 'polypeptide(L)'
;MRSRPGRFFLSLMLCSLCLSCDDGARKETPDPCVVVTCEEWQACNAGDCLTLEGRCTNYTECAGDMFCDDDLHVCRGPRQPGEDFLDDLEGNSVAFSFAGLINPETAADTTTGEGAYTFDIEDLSDVLTEYAYVLDYTFPADYYDPGLAGARTLVLGVSKIHAQSGSELDYYHFSWIVEKDLLTEALDADDPLIEAPAFIRFSLMDVNQYTRPWDRTLFQKYCAISTFDSTDGRGLLFLDFFDNNTFEAGENLRIWGNLPLNPRLIITPENEEANCLYLIGETYVTKAEFDAGRASTEPALSCGLPADFFDAPAAMHLEYFFSGAINPETATIQTVINGYADATAMLQEEVVVDDYSALALYITTGTPEPVDYAQSIGGIEMITDDHYTYYMMGLTIHTSTLAAMKEGLITILPWDADHMLAAIELHEERVVGQDTYAKICPVGITGADATGDLLACTGNNTAFLPGETLELAASVELTNDAAVLGAAYGYAEGQTCHCRLNYGTIDCAAFDQLGNGE
;
A
#
# COMPACT_ATOMS: atom_id res chain seq x y z
N MET A 1 69.28 11.42 38.85
CA MET A 1 70.14 10.43 39.53
C MET A 1 70.24 9.19 38.65
N ARG A 2 71.49 8.78 38.31
CA ARG A 2 72.01 7.44 37.95
C ARG A 2 71.10 6.51 37.11
N SER A 3 71.35 6.32 35.81
CA SER A 3 72.41 5.54 35.12
C SER A 3 71.96 4.12 34.70
N ARG A 4 71.87 3.94 33.37
CA ARG A 4 72.14 2.72 32.55
C ARG A 4 73.40 1.92 33.03
N PRO A 5 73.88 0.82 32.40
CA PRO A 5 73.32 -0.26 31.51
C PRO A 5 73.93 -1.67 31.82
N GLY A 6 73.74 -2.68 30.94
CA GLY A 6 74.69 -3.80 30.69
C GLY A 6 74.02 -4.99 29.98
N ARG A 7 74.20 -5.27 28.68
CA ARG A 7 75.33 -5.83 27.89
C ARG A 7 75.74 -7.29 28.23
N PHE A 8 75.57 -8.14 27.21
CA PHE A 8 76.45 -9.22 26.72
C PHE A 8 76.96 -10.30 27.69
N PHE A 9 76.67 -11.57 27.37
CA PHE A 9 77.69 -12.63 27.45
C PHE A 9 77.54 -13.67 26.33
N LEU A 10 78.62 -13.76 25.56
CA LEU A 10 79.02 -14.87 24.69
C LEU A 10 79.38 -16.08 25.58
N SER A 11 79.07 -17.31 25.17
CA SER A 11 79.90 -18.46 25.56
C SER A 11 79.98 -19.47 24.41
N LEU A 12 81.17 -19.53 23.82
CA LEU A 12 81.70 -20.70 23.14
C LEU A 12 81.84 -21.86 24.15
N MET A 13 81.57 -23.08 23.72
CA MET A 13 82.41 -24.23 24.07
C MET A 13 82.60 -25.16 22.86
N LEU A 14 83.87 -25.43 22.58
CA LEU A 14 84.40 -26.42 21.65
C LEU A 14 84.50 -27.81 22.30
N CYS A 15 84.81 -28.79 21.44
CA CYS A 15 85.29 -30.17 21.66
C CYS A 15 84.18 -31.25 21.61
N SER A 16 84.30 -32.35 20.88
CA SER A 16 85.34 -32.87 19.99
C SER A 16 84.74 -34.01 19.15
N LEU A 17 85.36 -34.24 18.00
CA LEU A 17 85.23 -35.34 17.04
C LEU A 17 84.98 -36.73 17.63
N CYS A 18 84.07 -37.48 17.00
CA CYS A 18 84.28 -38.88 16.65
C CYS A 18 83.70 -39.13 15.25
N LEU A 19 84.58 -39.59 14.35
CA LEU A 19 84.24 -40.16 13.05
C LEU A 19 83.45 -41.47 13.24
N SER A 20 82.33 -41.60 12.53
CA SER A 20 82.02 -42.83 11.81
C SER A 20 81.23 -42.47 10.56
N CYS A 21 81.84 -42.67 9.39
CA CYS A 21 81.12 -42.77 8.14
C CYS A 21 80.15 -43.95 8.27
N ASP A 22 78.86 -43.67 8.21
CA ASP A 22 77.86 -44.68 7.90
C ASP A 22 77.04 -44.10 6.73
N ASP A 23 77.30 -44.65 5.54
CA ASP A 23 76.52 -44.44 4.33
C ASP A 23 75.15 -45.12 4.53
N GLY A 24 74.32 -44.52 5.38
CA GLY A 24 72.91 -44.86 5.54
C GLY A 24 72.13 -44.03 4.53
N ALA A 25 71.64 -44.68 3.48
CA ALA A 25 70.72 -44.11 2.50
C ALA A 25 69.74 -43.13 3.15
N ARG A 26 69.88 -41.83 2.85
CA ARG A 26 68.74 -40.91 2.98
C ARG A 26 67.69 -41.47 2.03
N LYS A 27 66.76 -42.26 2.58
CA LYS A 27 65.42 -42.33 2.02
C LYS A 27 65.01 -40.87 1.88
N GLU A 28 64.89 -40.40 0.65
CA GLU A 28 64.04 -39.25 0.36
C GLU A 28 62.72 -39.57 1.04
N THR A 29 62.46 -38.96 2.19
CA THR A 29 61.12 -38.94 2.75
C THR A 29 60.29 -38.34 1.64
N PRO A 30 59.37 -39.11 1.02
CA PRO A 30 58.52 -38.60 -0.02
C PRO A 30 57.89 -37.33 0.52
N ASP A 31 57.96 -36.24 -0.23
CA ASP A 31 57.28 -35.02 0.14
C ASP A 31 55.82 -35.40 0.46
N PRO A 32 55.38 -35.25 1.72
CA PRO A 32 54.07 -35.72 2.16
C PRO A 32 52.93 -35.04 1.39
N CYS A 33 53.22 -33.94 0.69
CA CYS A 33 52.28 -33.23 -0.17
C CYS A 33 52.19 -33.75 -1.61
N VAL A 34 53.03 -34.68 -2.05
CA VAL A 34 53.00 -35.23 -3.43
C VAL A 34 51.75 -36.07 -3.71
N VAL A 35 51.07 -36.56 -2.69
CA VAL A 35 49.86 -37.41 -2.80
C VAL A 35 48.60 -36.72 -2.27
N VAL A 36 48.69 -35.46 -1.88
CA VAL A 36 47.60 -34.69 -1.28
C VAL A 36 47.13 -33.64 -2.28
N THR A 37 45.88 -33.75 -2.74
CA THR A 37 45.24 -32.71 -3.53
C THR A 37 44.44 -31.83 -2.58
N CYS A 38 44.87 -30.59 -2.42
CA CYS A 38 44.15 -29.58 -1.65
C CYS A 38 43.26 -28.75 -2.58
N GLU A 39 42.18 -28.21 -2.03
CA GLU A 39 41.33 -27.24 -2.74
C GLU A 39 42.11 -25.94 -3.00
N GLU A 40 41.65 -25.13 -3.96
CA GLU A 40 42.37 -23.91 -4.40
C GLU A 40 42.58 -22.88 -3.26
N TRP A 41 41.80 -22.96 -2.19
CA TRP A 41 41.87 -22.11 -0.99
C TRP A 41 42.65 -22.75 0.18
N GLN A 42 43.31 -23.88 -0.07
CA GLN A 42 44.11 -24.63 0.90
C GLN A 42 45.55 -24.82 0.40
N ALA A 43 46.50 -24.93 1.33
CA ALA A 43 47.86 -25.34 1.04
C ALA A 43 48.22 -26.61 1.81
N CYS A 44 48.87 -27.56 1.13
CA CYS A 44 49.40 -28.72 1.81
C CYS A 44 50.59 -28.31 2.70
N ASN A 45 50.51 -28.69 3.98
CA ASN A 45 51.60 -28.58 4.93
C ASN A 45 51.73 -29.89 5.69
N ALA A 46 52.89 -30.54 5.58
CA ALA A 46 53.21 -31.81 6.23
C ALA A 46 52.23 -32.97 5.95
N GLY A 47 51.50 -32.94 4.82
CA GLY A 47 50.55 -33.98 4.42
C GLY A 47 49.09 -33.66 4.75
N ASP A 48 48.81 -32.52 5.38
CA ASP A 48 47.46 -32.04 5.66
C ASP A 48 47.18 -30.77 4.84
N CYS A 49 45.96 -30.62 4.34
CA CYS A 49 45.51 -29.39 3.70
C CYS A 49 45.13 -28.37 4.77
N LEU A 50 45.90 -27.30 4.88
CA LEU A 50 45.63 -26.19 5.79
C LEU A 50 45.00 -25.04 5.03
N THR A 51 44.03 -24.38 5.66
CA THR A 51 43.41 -23.15 5.14
C THR A 51 44.48 -22.08 4.90
N LEU A 52 44.45 -21.43 3.74
CA LEU A 52 45.34 -20.31 3.43
C LEU A 52 44.99 -19.09 4.30
N GLU A 53 45.97 -18.21 4.53
CA GLU A 53 45.75 -16.95 5.24
C GLU A 53 44.68 -16.11 4.51
N GLY A 54 43.65 -15.63 5.25
CA GLY A 54 42.49 -14.92 4.70
C GLY A 54 41.37 -15.81 4.15
N ARG A 55 41.54 -17.15 4.16
CA ARG A 55 40.51 -18.12 3.82
C ARG A 55 39.90 -18.73 5.09
N CYS A 56 38.72 -19.33 4.96
CA CYS A 56 38.00 -19.93 6.08
C CYS A 56 37.22 -21.18 5.67
N THR A 57 37.02 -22.07 6.63
CA THR A 57 36.10 -23.21 6.53
C THR A 57 34.88 -23.07 7.42
N ASN A 58 34.94 -22.13 8.37
CA ASN A 58 33.88 -21.82 9.31
C ASN A 58 34.17 -20.46 9.97
N TYR A 59 33.16 -19.90 10.64
CA TYR A 59 33.23 -18.58 11.25
C TYR A 59 34.33 -18.41 12.31
N THR A 60 34.82 -19.48 12.95
CA THR A 60 35.84 -19.37 14.02
C THR A 60 37.24 -19.04 13.48
N GLU A 61 37.43 -19.18 12.16
CA GLU A 61 38.67 -18.86 11.46
C GLU A 61 38.73 -17.37 11.05
N CYS A 62 37.62 -16.65 11.20
CA CYS A 62 37.50 -15.23 10.86
C CYS A 62 37.70 -14.33 12.09
N ALA A 63 38.26 -13.14 11.88
CA ALA A 63 38.56 -12.21 12.95
C ALA A 63 37.34 -11.35 13.33
N GLY A 64 37.13 -11.14 14.63
CA GLY A 64 36.12 -10.20 15.12
C GLY A 64 34.69 -10.67 14.86
N ASP A 65 33.92 -9.84 14.15
CA ASP A 65 32.53 -10.01 13.73
C ASP A 65 32.39 -10.50 12.27
N MET A 66 33.52 -10.80 11.62
CA MET A 66 33.55 -11.41 10.29
C MET A 66 32.99 -12.83 10.32
N PHE A 67 32.34 -13.23 9.24
CA PHE A 67 31.84 -14.59 9.04
C PHE A 67 32.53 -15.23 7.83
N CYS A 68 32.42 -16.54 7.71
CA CYS A 68 32.95 -17.28 6.58
C CYS A 68 31.91 -17.40 5.47
N ASP A 69 32.24 -16.89 4.28
CA ASP A 69 31.49 -17.20 3.07
C ASP A 69 31.80 -18.64 2.66
N ASP A 70 30.85 -19.54 2.81
CA ASP A 70 31.05 -20.98 2.58
C ASP A 70 31.29 -21.32 1.10
N ASP A 71 30.81 -20.49 0.16
CA ASP A 71 30.97 -20.71 -1.28
C ASP A 71 32.33 -20.21 -1.79
N LEU A 72 32.79 -19.07 -1.26
CA LEU A 72 34.05 -18.43 -1.66
C LEU A 72 35.23 -18.75 -0.72
N HIS A 73 34.93 -19.38 0.42
CA HIS A 73 35.88 -19.72 1.49
C HIS A 73 36.72 -18.52 1.95
N VAL A 74 36.12 -17.33 2.04
CA VAL A 74 36.76 -16.08 2.49
C VAL A 74 36.04 -15.51 3.69
N CYS A 75 36.81 -14.92 4.60
CA CYS A 75 36.23 -14.14 5.68
C CYS A 75 35.72 -12.81 5.09
N ARG A 76 34.43 -12.53 5.25
CA ARG A 76 33.82 -11.27 4.82
C ARG A 76 33.35 -10.47 6.02
N GLY A 77 33.21 -9.15 5.83
CA GLY A 77 32.90 -8.16 6.86
C GLY A 77 31.67 -8.49 7.72
N PRO A 78 31.35 -7.66 8.72
CA PRO A 78 30.20 -7.90 9.58
C PRO A 78 28.88 -7.96 8.80
N ARG A 79 27.87 -8.62 9.37
CA ARG A 79 26.50 -8.68 8.81
C ARG A 79 25.61 -7.49 9.21
N GLN A 80 26.11 -6.63 10.09
CA GLN A 80 25.42 -5.44 10.57
C GLN A 80 26.47 -4.36 10.86
N PRO A 81 26.14 -3.08 10.72
CA PRO A 81 27.07 -2.03 11.07
C PRO A 81 27.27 -1.94 12.60
N GLY A 82 28.28 -1.18 13.03
CA GLY A 82 28.48 -0.85 14.45
C GLY A 82 27.31 -0.05 15.04
N GLU A 83 27.19 -0.04 16.37
CA GLU A 83 26.11 0.68 17.08
C GLU A 83 26.13 2.20 16.78
N ASP A 84 27.29 2.76 16.47
CA ASP A 84 27.51 4.17 16.16
C ASP A 84 27.08 4.57 14.74
N PHE A 85 26.81 3.61 13.85
CA PHE A 85 26.55 3.88 12.43
C PHE A 85 25.34 4.79 12.20
N LEU A 86 24.30 4.66 13.03
CA LEU A 86 23.08 5.48 12.93
C LEU A 86 23.13 6.74 13.81
N ASP A 87 24.17 6.88 14.66
CA ASP A 87 24.27 7.97 15.64
C ASP A 87 25.05 9.19 15.08
N ASP A 88 25.72 9.05 13.93
CA ASP A 88 26.86 9.90 13.53
C ASP A 88 26.59 11.00 12.47
N LEU A 89 25.35 11.47 12.27
CA LEU A 89 25.08 12.66 11.45
C LEU A 89 24.46 13.82 12.24
N GLU A 90 25.28 14.83 12.53
CA GLU A 90 24.80 16.17 12.91
C GLU A 90 24.33 16.94 11.66
N GLY A 91 23.12 17.53 11.76
CA GLY A 91 22.51 18.35 10.70
C GLY A 91 21.62 17.54 9.75
N ASN A 92 21.06 18.23 8.75
CA ASN A 92 20.11 17.71 7.77
C ASN A 92 20.49 16.30 7.27
N SER A 93 19.80 15.27 7.76
CA SER A 93 20.17 13.87 7.51
C SER A 93 19.00 12.91 7.66
N VAL A 94 19.20 11.69 7.14
CA VAL A 94 18.38 10.53 7.42
C VAL A 94 19.26 9.39 7.92
N ALA A 95 18.84 8.73 8.98
CA ALA A 95 19.38 7.46 9.43
C ALA A 95 18.28 6.40 9.30
N PHE A 96 18.56 5.30 8.61
CA PHE A 96 17.59 4.26 8.38
C PHE A 96 18.14 2.85 8.47
N SER A 97 17.21 1.94 8.75
CA SER A 97 17.39 0.50 8.63
C SER A 97 16.18 -0.10 7.93
N PHE A 98 16.40 -1.13 7.12
CA PHE A 98 15.36 -1.88 6.44
C PHE A 98 15.71 -3.36 6.39
N ALA A 99 14.73 -4.21 6.65
CA ALA A 99 14.78 -5.65 6.46
C ALA A 99 13.45 -6.14 5.87
N GLY A 100 13.48 -6.75 4.68
CA GLY A 100 12.25 -7.23 4.04
C GLY A 100 12.47 -7.94 2.71
N LEU A 101 11.37 -8.45 2.14
CA LEU A 101 11.38 -9.15 0.86
C LEU A 101 11.45 -8.14 -0.31
N ILE A 102 12.30 -8.40 -1.30
CA ILE A 102 12.27 -7.71 -2.59
C ILE A 102 11.02 -8.15 -3.36
N ASN A 103 10.07 -7.24 -3.53
CA ASN A 103 8.82 -7.53 -4.24
C ASN A 103 9.01 -7.32 -5.75
N PRO A 104 8.36 -8.12 -6.61
CA PRO A 104 8.28 -7.79 -8.03
C PRO A 104 7.39 -6.55 -8.23
N GLU A 105 7.71 -5.71 -9.20
CA GLU A 105 6.86 -4.56 -9.61
C GLU A 105 5.40 -4.95 -9.84
N THR A 106 5.14 -6.16 -10.35
CA THR A 106 3.79 -6.64 -10.68
C THR A 106 3.08 -7.31 -9.51
N ALA A 107 3.58 -7.18 -8.27
CA ALA A 107 2.92 -7.75 -7.11
C ALA A 107 1.55 -7.09 -6.89
N ALA A 108 0.48 -7.89 -6.85
CA ALA A 108 -0.85 -7.38 -6.52
C ALA A 108 -0.90 -6.86 -5.07
N ASP A 109 -0.18 -7.54 -4.17
CA ASP A 109 0.01 -7.15 -2.78
C ASP A 109 1.51 -7.06 -2.49
N THR A 110 1.98 -5.86 -2.15
CA THR A 110 3.39 -5.65 -1.77
C THR A 110 3.60 -6.12 -0.33
N THR A 111 4.52 -7.06 -0.12
CA THR A 111 4.89 -7.49 1.23
C THR A 111 5.70 -6.38 1.88
N THR A 112 5.22 -5.87 3.02
CA THR A 112 5.92 -4.86 3.79
C THR A 112 7.09 -5.47 4.58
N GLY A 113 8.18 -4.72 4.68
CA GLY A 113 9.32 -5.03 5.50
C GLY A 113 9.27 -4.35 6.87
N GLU A 114 10.25 -4.66 7.70
CA GLU A 114 10.56 -3.90 8.91
C GLU A 114 11.50 -2.77 8.54
N GLY A 115 11.04 -1.53 8.63
CA GLY A 115 11.82 -0.34 8.30
C GLY A 115 11.65 0.75 9.34
N ALA A 116 12.74 1.41 9.71
CA ALA A 116 12.73 2.58 10.56
C ALA A 116 13.66 3.64 9.97
N TYR A 117 13.09 4.79 9.63
CA TYR A 117 13.76 5.88 8.93
C TYR A 117 13.59 7.16 9.76
N THR A 118 14.62 7.51 10.49
CA THR A 118 14.66 8.74 11.29
C THR A 118 15.27 9.83 10.45
N PHE A 119 14.56 10.93 10.24
CA PHE A 119 15.11 12.10 9.58
C PHE A 119 15.07 13.30 10.50
N ASP A 120 16.07 14.17 10.36
CA ASP A 120 16.16 15.45 11.04
C ASP A 120 16.61 16.49 10.01
N ILE A 121 15.71 17.38 9.62
CA ILE A 121 15.96 18.45 8.65
C ILE A 121 15.43 19.79 9.15
N GLU A 122 16.34 20.65 9.58
CA GLU A 122 16.05 21.95 10.17
C GLU A 122 15.06 21.92 11.34
N ASP A 123 13.79 22.26 11.09
CA ASP A 123 12.71 22.32 12.07
C ASP A 123 11.77 21.11 12.02
N LEU A 124 12.03 20.16 11.11
CA LEU A 124 11.22 18.98 10.90
C LEU A 124 12.04 17.72 11.21
N SER A 125 11.62 16.98 12.24
CA SER A 125 12.17 15.68 12.58
C SER A 125 11.04 14.69 12.82
N ASP A 126 11.19 13.48 12.29
CA ASP A 126 10.26 12.38 12.52
C ASP A 126 10.90 11.03 12.24
N VAL A 127 10.19 9.96 12.59
CA VAL A 127 10.52 8.58 12.26
C VAL A 127 9.42 8.01 11.39
N LEU A 128 9.75 7.56 10.18
CA LEU A 128 8.84 6.83 9.30
C LEU A 128 9.01 5.32 9.53
N THR A 129 7.91 4.64 9.77
CA THR A 129 7.89 3.18 10.00
C THR A 129 6.75 2.47 9.28
N GLU A 130 5.84 3.21 8.64
CA GLU A 130 4.62 2.66 8.06
C GLU A 130 4.86 2.30 6.60
N TYR A 131 4.30 1.17 6.15
CA TYR A 131 4.36 0.75 4.75
C TYR A 131 5.78 0.69 4.18
N ALA A 132 6.77 0.24 4.96
CA ALA A 132 8.12 0.06 4.45
C ALA A 132 8.14 -1.06 3.38
N TYR A 133 8.68 -0.80 2.20
CA TYR A 133 8.75 -1.76 1.10
C TYR A 133 10.02 -1.61 0.28
N VAL A 134 10.31 -2.65 -0.51
CA VAL A 134 11.27 -2.59 -1.61
C VAL A 134 10.68 -3.28 -2.85
N LEU A 135 10.82 -2.64 -4.01
CA LEU A 135 10.40 -3.15 -5.31
C LEU A 135 11.60 -3.35 -6.24
N ASP A 136 11.61 -4.46 -6.97
CA ASP A 136 12.43 -4.66 -8.17
C ASP A 136 11.70 -4.07 -9.38
N TYR A 137 12.22 -2.95 -9.89
CA TYR A 137 11.54 -2.11 -10.88
C TYR A 137 12.44 -1.83 -12.08
N THR A 138 11.89 -2.00 -13.28
CA THR A 138 12.57 -1.59 -14.53
C THR A 138 11.82 -0.46 -15.19
N PHE A 139 12.44 0.71 -15.23
CA PHE A 139 11.85 1.87 -15.89
C PHE A 139 11.64 1.62 -17.39
N PRO A 140 10.51 2.06 -17.97
CA PRO A 140 10.29 1.97 -19.41
C PRO A 140 11.43 2.62 -20.21
N ALA A 141 11.74 2.06 -21.38
CA ALA A 141 12.80 2.59 -22.24
C ALA A 141 12.52 4.00 -22.77
N ASP A 142 11.25 4.42 -22.75
CA ASP A 142 10.75 5.74 -23.15
C ASP A 142 10.40 6.64 -21.96
N TYR A 143 10.90 6.31 -20.76
CA TYR A 143 10.69 7.14 -19.57
C TYR A 143 11.20 8.57 -19.77
N TYR A 144 10.46 9.55 -19.21
CA TYR A 144 10.72 10.97 -19.48
C TYR A 144 12.07 11.46 -18.92
N ASP A 145 12.58 10.81 -17.88
CA ASP A 145 13.91 11.05 -17.33
C ASP A 145 14.93 10.13 -18.03
N PRO A 146 15.83 10.68 -18.86
CA PRO A 146 16.83 9.90 -19.58
C PRO A 146 17.82 9.16 -18.67
N GLY A 147 18.00 9.60 -17.43
CA GLY A 147 18.88 8.93 -16.46
C GLY A 147 18.24 7.67 -15.87
N LEU A 148 16.91 7.54 -15.96
CA LEU A 148 16.16 6.39 -15.47
C LEU A 148 15.68 5.46 -16.59
N ALA A 149 15.57 5.95 -17.83
CA ALA A 149 15.01 5.18 -18.95
C ALA A 149 15.74 3.83 -19.16
N GLY A 150 15.02 2.72 -18.97
CA GLY A 150 15.55 1.35 -19.11
C GLY A 150 16.42 0.88 -17.94
N ALA A 151 16.59 1.67 -16.87
CA ALA A 151 17.39 1.30 -15.72
C ALA A 151 16.68 0.21 -14.89
N ARG A 152 17.46 -0.79 -14.45
CA ARG A 152 17.02 -1.83 -13.51
C ARG A 152 17.37 -1.37 -12.10
N THR A 153 16.35 -1.22 -11.26
CA THR A 153 16.49 -0.50 -9.99
C THR A 153 15.85 -1.26 -8.84
N LEU A 154 16.35 -0.99 -7.63
CA LEU A 154 15.55 -1.19 -6.42
C LEU A 154 14.92 0.14 -6.01
N VAL A 155 13.64 0.11 -5.70
CA VAL A 155 12.88 1.25 -5.16
C VAL A 155 12.49 0.92 -3.73
N LEU A 156 13.14 1.56 -2.76
CA LEU A 156 12.79 1.46 -1.36
C LEU A 156 11.88 2.63 -1.00
N GLY A 157 10.80 2.32 -0.30
CA GLY A 157 9.83 3.32 0.16
C GLY A 157 9.45 3.08 1.61
N VAL A 158 9.17 4.16 2.33
CA VAL A 158 8.48 4.12 3.62
C VAL A 158 7.64 5.37 3.75
N SER A 159 6.52 5.26 4.45
CA SER A 159 5.60 6.38 4.65
C SER A 159 5.28 6.57 6.13
N LYS A 160 4.65 7.71 6.44
CA LYS A 160 3.97 7.93 7.71
C LYS A 160 2.89 8.97 7.54
N ILE A 161 1.66 8.63 7.93
CA ILE A 161 0.55 9.59 7.94
C ILE A 161 0.74 10.57 9.09
N HIS A 162 0.74 11.87 8.80
CA HIS A 162 0.87 12.91 9.83
C HIS A 162 -0.37 13.80 9.95
N ALA A 163 -1.28 13.78 8.97
CA ALA A 163 -2.60 14.39 9.09
C ALA A 163 -3.64 13.64 8.25
N GLN A 164 -4.89 13.65 8.73
CA GLN A 164 -6.04 13.13 8.00
C GLN A 164 -7.25 14.00 8.31
N SER A 165 -8.00 14.38 7.28
CA SER A 165 -9.23 15.16 7.40
C SER A 165 -10.23 14.71 6.34
N GLY A 166 -11.21 13.90 6.75
CA GLY A 166 -12.19 13.32 5.82
C GLY A 166 -11.49 12.50 4.73
N SER A 167 -11.73 12.85 3.46
CA SER A 167 -11.12 12.18 2.30
C SER A 167 -9.71 12.65 1.94
N GLU A 168 -9.11 13.52 2.77
CA GLU A 168 -7.76 14.05 2.58
C GLU A 168 -6.78 13.42 3.58
N LEU A 169 -5.65 12.99 3.07
CA LEU A 169 -4.56 12.31 3.78
C LEU A 169 -3.26 13.04 3.45
N ASP A 170 -2.53 13.47 4.48
CA ASP A 170 -1.19 14.02 4.34
C ASP A 170 -0.19 13.08 5.02
N TYR A 171 0.86 12.73 4.29
CA TYR A 171 1.88 11.81 4.76
C TYR A 171 3.26 12.19 4.25
N TYR A 172 4.27 11.91 5.07
CA TYR A 172 5.64 11.93 4.61
C TYR A 172 5.93 10.62 3.90
N HIS A 173 6.63 10.70 2.77
CA HIS A 173 7.09 9.55 2.02
C HIS A 173 8.58 9.69 1.72
N PHE A 174 9.35 8.71 2.17
CA PHE A 174 10.74 8.56 1.80
C PHE A 174 10.81 7.61 0.61
N SER A 175 11.55 8.02 -0.43
CA SER A 175 11.82 7.18 -1.59
C SER A 175 13.30 7.19 -1.94
N TRP A 176 13.85 6.00 -2.10
CA TRP A 176 15.23 5.76 -2.48
C TRP A 176 15.30 4.81 -3.68
N ILE A 177 15.91 5.28 -4.77
CA ILE A 177 16.05 4.56 -6.03
C ILE A 177 17.54 4.38 -6.35
N VAL A 178 17.95 3.12 -6.47
CA VAL A 178 19.34 2.73 -6.72
C VAL A 178 19.41 1.74 -7.88
N GLU A 179 20.43 1.87 -8.73
CA GLU A 179 20.67 0.88 -9.80
C GLU A 179 21.11 -0.44 -9.20
N LYS A 180 20.54 -1.54 -9.70
CA LYS A 180 20.93 -2.89 -9.26
C LYS A 180 22.39 -3.20 -9.59
N ASP A 181 22.90 -2.66 -10.69
CA ASP A 181 24.30 -2.86 -11.10
C ASP A 181 25.26 -2.29 -10.04
N LEU A 182 24.94 -1.14 -9.44
CA LEU A 182 25.74 -0.56 -8.34
C LEU A 182 25.72 -1.44 -7.08
N LEU A 183 24.56 -2.02 -6.74
CA LEU A 183 24.46 -2.95 -5.61
C LEU A 183 25.20 -4.26 -5.90
N THR A 184 25.18 -4.71 -7.15
CA THR A 184 25.86 -5.94 -7.59
C THR A 184 27.38 -5.76 -7.55
N GLU A 185 27.90 -4.58 -7.92
CA GLU A 185 29.32 -4.25 -7.75
C GLU A 185 29.77 -4.32 -6.28
N ALA A 186 28.86 -4.04 -5.32
CA ALA A 186 29.16 -4.16 -3.90
C ALA A 186 29.26 -5.62 -3.41
N LEU A 187 28.67 -6.61 -4.11
CA LEU A 187 28.82 -8.04 -3.78
C LEU A 187 30.26 -8.54 -3.93
N ASP A 188 31.01 -7.92 -4.83
CA ASP A 188 32.40 -8.24 -5.12
C ASP A 188 33.38 -7.47 -4.20
N ALA A 189 32.89 -6.54 -3.38
CA ALA A 189 33.72 -5.78 -2.45
C ALA A 189 33.99 -6.57 -1.16
N ASP A 190 35.19 -6.40 -0.60
CA ASP A 190 35.56 -6.99 0.70
C ASP A 190 34.86 -6.30 1.89
N ASP A 191 34.33 -5.08 1.67
CA ASP A 191 33.69 -4.24 2.68
C ASP A 191 32.21 -4.00 2.32
N PRO A 192 31.24 -4.35 3.20
CA PRO A 192 29.82 -4.05 3.02
C PRO A 192 29.46 -2.57 3.13
N LEU A 193 30.43 -1.71 3.45
CA LEU A 193 30.27 -0.27 3.51
C LEU A 193 30.51 0.41 2.16
N ILE A 194 29.53 1.20 1.72
CA ILE A 194 29.61 2.07 0.55
C ILE A 194 29.66 3.52 1.03
N GLU A 195 30.81 4.17 0.86
CA GLU A 195 31.01 5.58 1.16
C GLU A 195 30.53 6.47 0.01
N ALA A 196 29.89 7.59 0.34
CA ALA A 196 29.32 8.56 -0.59
C ALA A 196 28.58 7.90 -1.78
N PRO A 197 27.61 7.01 -1.49
CA PRO A 197 26.95 6.22 -2.52
C PRO A 197 26.31 7.11 -3.58
N ALA A 198 26.55 6.76 -4.85
CA ALA A 198 25.87 7.39 -5.97
C ALA A 198 24.46 6.82 -6.09
N PHE A 199 23.46 7.70 -6.02
CA PHE A 199 22.05 7.30 -6.16
C PHE A 199 21.46 7.91 -7.41
N ILE A 200 20.54 7.19 -8.06
CA ILE A 200 19.79 7.77 -9.17
C ILE A 200 18.82 8.81 -8.62
N ARG A 201 18.11 8.45 -7.54
CA ARG A 201 17.17 9.36 -6.88
C ARG A 201 17.05 9.02 -5.41
N PHE A 202 16.98 10.08 -4.62
CA PHE A 202 16.67 10.01 -3.21
C PHE A 202 15.83 11.25 -2.86
N SER A 203 14.69 11.08 -2.22
CA SER A 203 13.82 12.19 -1.85
C SER A 203 13.01 11.89 -0.60
N LEU A 204 12.96 12.87 0.30
CA LEU A 204 11.90 12.98 1.31
C LEU A 204 10.80 13.87 0.71
N MET A 205 9.58 13.34 0.68
CA MET A 205 8.43 13.99 0.08
C MET A 205 7.34 14.25 1.11
N ASP A 206 6.67 15.38 0.94
CA ASP A 206 5.37 15.68 1.53
C ASP A 206 4.31 15.32 0.50
N VAL A 207 3.41 14.41 0.86
CA VAL A 207 2.40 13.86 -0.05
C VAL A 207 1.02 14.17 0.47
N ASN A 208 0.23 14.84 -0.37
CA ASN A 208 -1.19 15.04 -0.16
C ASN A 208 -1.98 14.10 -1.08
N GLN A 209 -2.88 13.34 -0.50
CA GLN A 209 -3.78 12.45 -1.21
C GLN A 209 -5.23 12.84 -0.88
N TYR A 210 -6.02 13.06 -1.92
CA TYR A 210 -7.44 13.38 -1.82
C TYR A 210 -8.25 12.40 -2.65
N THR A 211 -9.14 11.66 -2.02
CA THR A 211 -10.11 10.81 -2.73
C THR A 211 -11.41 11.59 -2.88
N ARG A 212 -11.76 11.95 -4.12
CA ARG A 212 -12.99 12.70 -4.38
C ARG A 212 -14.22 11.87 -3.98
N PRO A 213 -15.10 12.36 -3.10
CA PRO A 213 -16.16 11.55 -2.50
C PRO A 213 -17.08 10.87 -3.52
N TRP A 214 -17.48 11.60 -4.57
CA TRP A 214 -18.57 11.20 -5.46
C TRP A 214 -18.20 10.34 -6.68
N ASP A 215 -16.93 10.17 -6.99
CA ASP A 215 -16.50 9.25 -8.06
C ASP A 215 -15.23 8.48 -7.71
N ARG A 216 -14.78 8.60 -6.46
CA ARG A 216 -13.58 7.98 -5.91
C ARG A 216 -12.31 8.29 -6.71
N THR A 217 -12.31 9.35 -7.51
CA THR A 217 -11.11 9.77 -8.23
C THR A 217 -10.03 10.13 -7.22
N LEU A 218 -8.89 9.45 -7.32
CA LEU A 218 -7.75 9.71 -6.48
C LEU A 218 -6.95 10.88 -7.05
N PHE A 219 -6.66 11.87 -6.22
CA PHE A 219 -5.79 13.00 -6.52
C PHE A 219 -4.57 12.91 -5.62
N GLN A 220 -3.38 12.84 -6.18
CA GLN A 220 -2.14 12.81 -5.41
C GLN A 220 -1.20 13.92 -5.83
N LYS A 221 -0.65 14.62 -4.85
CA LYS A 221 0.37 15.64 -5.02
C LYS A 221 1.60 15.23 -4.21
N TYR A 222 2.71 14.99 -4.90
CA TYR A 222 3.99 14.59 -4.29
C TYR A 222 4.96 15.76 -4.39
N CYS A 223 5.33 16.37 -3.27
CA CYS A 223 6.31 17.47 -3.25
C CYS A 223 7.61 17.02 -2.60
N ALA A 224 8.73 17.10 -3.32
CA ALA A 224 10.04 16.87 -2.73
C ALA A 224 10.37 18.02 -1.75
N ILE A 225 10.46 17.71 -0.46
CA ILE A 225 10.81 18.69 0.59
C ILE A 225 12.28 18.59 1.02
N SER A 226 12.97 17.50 0.68
CA SER A 226 14.43 17.40 0.75
C SER A 226 14.92 16.28 -0.16
N THR A 227 16.18 16.35 -0.56
CA THR A 227 16.86 15.39 -1.44
C THR A 227 18.25 15.10 -0.90
N PHE A 228 18.88 14.04 -1.40
CA PHE A 228 20.24 13.68 -0.99
C PHE A 228 21.24 14.78 -1.38
N ASP A 229 22.11 15.15 -0.44
CA ASP A 229 23.21 16.07 -0.71
C ASP A 229 24.41 15.29 -1.25
N SER A 230 24.48 15.15 -2.57
CA SER A 230 25.60 14.49 -3.26
C SER A 230 26.92 15.22 -3.14
N THR A 231 26.93 16.46 -2.62
CA THR A 231 28.16 17.21 -2.36
C THR A 231 28.72 16.95 -0.96
N ASP A 232 27.90 16.42 -0.06
CA ASP A 232 28.30 15.99 1.27
C ASP A 232 28.80 14.53 1.23
N GLY A 233 30.12 14.37 1.23
CA GLY A 233 30.78 13.07 1.15
C GLY A 233 30.65 12.19 2.41
N ARG A 234 29.85 12.59 3.41
CA ARG A 234 29.64 11.84 4.65
C ARG A 234 28.60 10.72 4.53
N GLY A 235 27.87 10.62 3.42
CA GLY A 235 26.86 9.58 3.25
C GLY A 235 27.47 8.18 3.34
N LEU A 236 26.84 7.31 4.13
CA LEU A 236 27.24 5.92 4.30
C LEU A 236 26.05 5.00 4.03
N LEU A 237 26.30 3.91 3.33
CA LEU A 237 25.36 2.81 3.16
C LEU A 237 26.04 1.52 3.57
N PHE A 238 25.36 0.72 4.39
CA PHE A 238 25.80 -0.61 4.77
C PHE A 238 24.81 -1.63 4.22
N LEU A 239 25.28 -2.56 3.41
CA LEU A 239 24.46 -3.56 2.77
C LEU A 239 24.81 -4.95 3.32
N ASP A 240 23.87 -5.62 3.99
CA ASP A 240 23.98 -7.05 4.27
C ASP A 240 23.60 -7.79 3.00
N PHE A 241 24.58 -7.92 2.11
CA PHE A 241 24.42 -8.58 0.84
C PHE A 241 24.56 -10.11 0.93
N PHE A 242 24.68 -10.69 2.13
CA PHE A 242 24.98 -12.12 2.28
C PHE A 242 23.82 -13.04 1.91
N ASP A 243 22.58 -12.57 2.09
CA ASP A 243 21.39 -13.30 1.65
C ASP A 243 20.94 -12.88 0.23
N ASN A 244 21.73 -12.03 -0.44
CA ASN A 244 21.46 -11.52 -1.79
C ASN A 244 22.54 -11.99 -2.78
N ASN A 245 22.10 -12.55 -3.91
CA ASN A 245 23.03 -12.90 -5.00
C ASN A 245 22.85 -11.98 -6.20
N THR A 246 21.65 -11.44 -6.37
CA THR A 246 21.26 -10.74 -7.59
C THR A 246 20.35 -9.54 -7.34
N PHE A 247 19.89 -9.35 -6.10
CA PHE A 247 18.91 -8.32 -5.73
C PHE A 247 17.62 -8.43 -6.56
N GLU A 248 17.23 -9.64 -6.97
CA GLU A 248 15.99 -9.90 -7.70
C GLU A 248 14.81 -10.10 -6.75
N ALA A 249 13.61 -9.93 -7.29
CA ALA A 249 12.38 -10.25 -6.58
C ALA A 249 12.42 -11.65 -5.94
N GLY A 250 12.04 -11.73 -4.67
CA GLY A 250 12.04 -12.96 -3.86
C GLY A 250 13.25 -13.11 -2.93
N GLU A 251 14.30 -12.29 -3.09
CA GLU A 251 15.41 -12.24 -2.12
C GLU A 251 15.06 -11.36 -0.91
N ASN A 252 15.70 -11.60 0.24
CA ASN A 252 15.56 -10.71 1.41
C ASN A 252 16.63 -9.63 1.34
N LEU A 253 16.23 -8.37 1.43
CA LEU A 253 17.15 -7.23 1.50
C LEU A 253 17.31 -6.80 2.95
N ARG A 254 18.56 -6.56 3.36
CA ARG A 254 18.91 -5.92 4.62
C ARG A 254 19.88 -4.79 4.38
N ILE A 255 19.49 -3.60 4.80
CA ILE A 255 20.26 -2.40 4.49
C ILE A 255 20.11 -1.34 5.58
N TRP A 256 21.20 -0.64 5.82
CA TRP A 256 21.26 0.52 6.68
C TRP A 256 21.85 1.68 5.90
N GLY A 257 21.39 2.88 6.20
CA GLY A 257 21.95 4.08 5.61
C GLY A 257 21.99 5.21 6.61
N ASN A 258 23.04 6.01 6.51
CA ASN A 258 23.16 7.27 7.21
C ASN A 258 23.57 8.32 6.18
N LEU A 259 22.61 9.08 5.68
CA LEU A 259 22.76 9.88 4.45
C LEU A 259 22.48 11.36 4.71
N PRO A 260 23.35 12.27 4.25
CA PRO A 260 23.12 13.71 4.33
C PRO A 260 22.01 14.15 3.38
N LEU A 261 21.24 15.12 3.85
CA LEU A 261 20.12 15.72 3.15
C LEU A 261 20.40 17.20 2.86
N ASN A 262 19.89 17.67 1.74
CA ASN A 262 19.80 19.10 1.48
C ASN A 262 18.87 19.76 2.52
N PRO A 263 19.07 21.06 2.81
CA PRO A 263 18.14 21.85 3.62
C PRO A 263 16.69 21.70 3.15
N ARG A 264 15.77 21.83 4.11
CA ARG A 264 14.34 21.70 3.84
C ARG A 264 13.91 22.73 2.79
N LEU A 265 13.28 22.25 1.74
CA LEU A 265 12.60 23.09 0.77
C LEU A 265 11.19 23.40 1.28
N ILE A 266 10.93 24.68 1.53
CA ILE A 266 9.57 25.17 1.77
C ILE A 266 8.88 25.33 0.42
N ILE A 267 7.80 24.57 0.21
CA ILE A 267 6.99 24.65 -1.00
C ILE A 267 6.19 25.95 -0.99
N THR A 268 6.37 26.77 -2.02
CA THR A 268 5.64 28.02 -2.26
C THR A 268 5.02 27.99 -3.65
N PRO A 269 4.00 28.82 -3.94
CA PRO A 269 3.38 28.86 -5.27
C PRO A 269 4.38 29.10 -6.42
N GLU A 270 5.50 29.78 -6.15
CA GLU A 270 6.52 30.08 -7.15
C GLU A 270 7.45 28.90 -7.48
N ASN A 271 7.60 27.93 -6.56
CA ASN A 271 8.49 26.78 -6.74
C ASN A 271 7.75 25.44 -6.83
N GLU A 272 6.43 25.43 -6.59
CA GLU A 272 5.62 24.21 -6.48
C GLU A 272 5.68 23.35 -7.75
N GLU A 273 5.48 23.92 -8.94
CA GLU A 273 5.53 23.17 -10.21
C GLU A 273 6.91 22.59 -10.52
N ALA A 274 7.98 23.15 -9.96
CA ALA A 274 9.34 22.65 -10.16
C ALA A 274 9.70 21.51 -9.20
N ASN A 275 9.00 21.39 -8.07
CA ASN A 275 9.34 20.45 -6.99
C ASN A 275 8.22 19.47 -6.65
N CYS A 276 7.06 19.62 -7.28
CA CYS A 276 5.90 18.76 -7.05
C CYS A 276 5.45 18.05 -8.34
N LEU A 277 4.97 16.83 -8.18
CA LEU A 277 4.33 16.01 -9.20
C LEU A 277 2.86 15.83 -8.84
N TYR A 278 2.00 15.77 -9.86
CA TYR A 278 0.55 15.66 -9.70
C TYR A 278 0.03 14.46 -10.46
N LEU A 279 -0.82 13.67 -9.81
CA LEU A 279 -1.49 12.52 -10.39
C LEU A 279 -3.00 12.64 -10.20
N ILE A 280 -3.72 12.18 -11.23
CA ILE A 280 -5.15 11.85 -11.16
C ILE A 280 -5.27 10.36 -11.48
N GLY A 281 -5.73 9.57 -10.51
CA GLY A 281 -5.55 8.12 -10.53
C GLY A 281 -4.06 7.78 -10.64
N GLU A 282 -3.70 7.01 -11.66
CA GLU A 282 -2.31 6.61 -11.94
C GLU A 282 -1.64 7.48 -13.01
N THR A 283 -2.31 8.53 -13.49
CA THR A 283 -1.82 9.33 -14.62
C THR A 283 -1.20 10.65 -14.14
N TYR A 284 0.03 10.92 -14.59
CA TYR A 284 0.68 12.22 -14.39
C TYR A 284 -0.04 13.32 -15.17
N VAL A 285 -0.33 14.43 -14.48
CA VAL A 285 -1.00 15.60 -15.04
C VAL A 285 -0.26 16.89 -14.69
N THR A 286 -0.60 17.98 -15.37
CA THR A 286 -0.13 19.31 -14.99
C THR A 286 -0.83 19.81 -13.72
N LYS A 287 -0.23 20.77 -13.00
CA LYS A 287 -0.86 21.44 -11.85
C LYS A 287 -2.23 22.02 -12.21
N ALA A 288 -2.34 22.64 -13.38
CA ALA A 288 -3.60 23.25 -13.84
C ALA A 288 -4.71 22.21 -14.03
N GLU A 289 -4.39 21.04 -14.59
CA GLU A 289 -5.34 19.93 -14.74
C GLU A 289 -5.72 19.32 -13.39
N PHE A 290 -4.74 19.17 -12.49
CA PHE A 290 -4.97 18.71 -11.12
C PHE A 290 -5.91 19.64 -10.34
N ASP A 291 -5.60 20.94 -10.32
CA ASP A 291 -6.40 21.96 -9.64
C ASP A 291 -7.82 22.03 -10.23
N ALA A 292 -7.95 21.97 -11.57
CA ALA A 292 -9.25 21.96 -12.23
C ALA A 292 -10.07 20.70 -11.90
N GLY A 293 -9.40 19.54 -11.85
CA GLY A 293 -10.03 18.27 -11.46
C GLY A 293 -10.50 18.26 -10.00
N ARG A 294 -9.67 18.77 -9.08
CA ARG A 294 -10.03 18.92 -7.66
C ARG A 294 -11.12 19.97 -7.45
N ALA A 295 -11.14 21.03 -8.24
CA ALA A 295 -12.16 22.09 -8.14
C ALA A 295 -13.48 21.73 -8.83
N SER A 296 -13.57 20.56 -9.49
CA SER A 296 -14.84 20.06 -10.01
C SER A 296 -15.84 19.93 -8.86
N THR A 297 -17.07 20.36 -9.09
CA THR A 297 -18.16 20.16 -8.15
C THR A 297 -18.80 18.80 -8.36
N GLU A 298 -19.65 18.41 -7.42
CA GLU A 298 -20.55 17.28 -7.54
C GLU A 298 -21.37 17.34 -8.83
N PRO A 299 -21.68 16.18 -9.45
CA PRO A 299 -22.56 16.10 -10.61
C PRO A 299 -23.94 16.69 -10.32
N ALA A 300 -24.47 17.47 -11.27
CA ALA A 300 -25.86 17.93 -11.26
C ALA A 300 -26.67 17.19 -12.33
N LEU A 301 -27.96 16.97 -12.08
CA LEU A 301 -28.87 16.36 -13.05
C LEU A 301 -28.94 17.16 -14.35
N SER A 302 -28.79 16.50 -15.50
CA SER A 302 -28.78 17.16 -16.80
C SER A 302 -30.11 17.83 -17.16
N CYS A 303 -31.21 17.35 -16.59
CA CYS A 303 -32.55 17.91 -16.76
C CYS A 303 -32.93 18.98 -15.70
N GLY A 304 -32.05 19.23 -14.72
CA GLY A 304 -32.31 20.12 -13.60
C GLY A 304 -33.26 19.51 -12.56
N LEU A 305 -33.07 19.87 -11.29
CA LEU A 305 -33.94 19.49 -10.18
C LEU A 305 -34.88 20.67 -9.86
N PRO A 306 -36.22 20.49 -9.85
CA PRO A 306 -37.13 21.52 -9.37
C PRO A 306 -36.80 21.91 -7.93
N ALA A 307 -36.85 23.20 -7.61
CA ALA A 307 -36.44 23.71 -6.30
C ALA A 307 -37.30 23.18 -5.15
N ASP A 308 -38.54 22.80 -5.44
CA ASP A 308 -39.54 22.27 -4.51
C ASP A 308 -39.68 20.75 -4.57
N PHE A 309 -38.79 20.03 -5.30
CA PHE A 309 -38.92 18.59 -5.51
C PHE A 309 -38.83 17.79 -4.19
N PHE A 310 -37.99 18.22 -3.26
CA PHE A 310 -37.83 17.60 -1.95
C PHE A 310 -38.69 18.25 -0.84
N ASP A 311 -39.53 19.24 -1.17
CA ASP A 311 -40.32 19.96 -0.15
C ASP A 311 -41.50 19.12 0.45
N ALA A 312 -41.55 17.81 0.20
CA ALA A 312 -42.67 16.96 0.59
C ALA A 312 -42.67 16.62 2.11
N PRO A 313 -43.75 16.94 2.85
CA PRO A 313 -43.74 17.06 4.32
C PRO A 313 -44.03 15.73 5.07
N ALA A 314 -43.74 14.58 4.48
CA ALA A 314 -44.01 13.31 5.15
C ALA A 314 -43.06 13.12 6.34
N ALA A 315 -43.57 12.60 7.46
CA ALA A 315 -42.76 12.43 8.67
C ALA A 315 -41.67 11.36 8.48
N MET A 316 -41.93 10.34 7.65
CA MET A 316 -40.96 9.35 7.22
C MET A 316 -40.82 9.39 5.71
N HIS A 317 -39.65 9.76 5.20
CA HIS A 317 -39.41 9.91 3.77
C HIS A 317 -37.94 9.66 3.41
N LEU A 318 -37.71 9.41 2.13
CA LEU A 318 -36.40 9.39 1.49
C LEU A 318 -36.32 10.55 0.50
N GLU A 319 -35.27 11.35 0.62
CA GLU A 319 -34.76 12.25 -0.40
C GLU A 319 -33.51 11.59 -0.99
N TYR A 320 -33.55 11.31 -2.28
CA TYR A 320 -32.45 10.66 -2.96
C TYR A 320 -32.15 11.35 -4.27
N PHE A 321 -30.86 11.52 -4.54
CA PHE A 321 -30.28 11.96 -5.77
C PHE A 321 -29.26 10.92 -6.21
N PHE A 322 -29.23 10.60 -7.51
CA PHE A 322 -28.19 9.75 -8.07
C PHE A 322 -27.75 10.24 -9.44
N SER A 323 -26.44 10.16 -9.71
CA SER A 323 -25.87 10.37 -11.03
C SER A 323 -24.65 9.47 -11.21
N GLY A 324 -24.72 8.48 -12.09
CA GLY A 324 -23.62 7.54 -12.30
C GLY A 324 -23.77 6.67 -13.54
N ALA A 325 -22.71 5.93 -13.89
CA ALA A 325 -22.79 4.94 -14.95
C ALA A 325 -23.59 3.72 -14.50
N ILE A 326 -24.39 3.15 -15.41
CA ILE A 326 -25.03 1.86 -15.22
C ILE A 326 -23.96 0.78 -15.42
N ASN A 327 -23.73 -0.01 -14.40
CA ASN A 327 -22.79 -1.14 -14.44
C ASN A 327 -23.53 -2.44 -14.77
N PRO A 328 -22.86 -3.45 -15.36
CA PRO A 328 -23.44 -4.77 -15.50
C PRO A 328 -23.65 -5.43 -14.12
N GLU A 329 -24.65 -6.29 -13.98
CA GLU A 329 -24.90 -7.10 -12.76
C GLU A 329 -23.65 -7.85 -12.25
N THR A 330 -22.74 -8.20 -13.16
CA THR A 330 -21.50 -8.94 -12.85
C THR A 330 -20.31 -8.05 -12.48
N ALA A 331 -20.51 -6.74 -12.33
CA ALA A 331 -19.44 -5.83 -11.93
C ALA A 331 -18.88 -6.22 -10.56
N THR A 332 -17.56 -6.26 -10.47
CA THR A 332 -16.79 -6.47 -9.24
C THR A 332 -16.32 -5.14 -8.68
N ILE A 333 -15.82 -5.13 -7.44
CA ILE A 333 -15.24 -3.92 -6.83
C ILE A 333 -14.11 -3.29 -7.67
N GLN A 334 -13.39 -4.07 -8.48
CA GLN A 334 -12.33 -3.58 -9.38
C GLN A 334 -12.85 -3.06 -10.72
N THR A 335 -14.07 -3.40 -11.11
CA THR A 335 -14.63 -3.10 -12.45
C THR A 335 -15.85 -2.19 -12.40
N VAL A 336 -16.38 -1.95 -11.21
CA VAL A 336 -17.49 -1.02 -10.99
C VAL A 336 -17.01 0.42 -11.19
N ILE A 337 -17.81 1.18 -11.92
CA ILE A 337 -17.67 2.63 -12.02
C ILE A 337 -18.64 3.22 -10.99
N ASN A 338 -18.08 3.82 -9.94
CA ASN A 338 -18.88 4.52 -8.92
C ASN A 338 -19.60 5.73 -9.54
N GLY A 339 -20.80 5.98 -9.04
CA GLY A 339 -21.56 7.20 -9.27
C GLY A 339 -21.56 8.10 -8.04
N TYR A 340 -22.26 9.22 -8.18
CA TYR A 340 -22.60 10.12 -7.09
C TYR A 340 -24.00 9.82 -6.58
N ALA A 341 -24.17 9.83 -5.26
CA ALA A 341 -25.45 9.87 -4.60
C ALA A 341 -25.45 10.96 -3.54
N ASP A 342 -26.59 11.60 -3.33
CA ASP A 342 -26.94 12.30 -2.09
C ASP A 342 -28.22 11.66 -1.60
N ALA A 343 -28.19 11.10 -0.39
CA ALA A 343 -29.26 10.27 0.14
C ALA A 343 -29.51 10.64 1.60
N THR A 344 -30.62 11.32 1.85
CA THR A 344 -31.09 11.66 3.19
C THR A 344 -32.41 10.98 3.45
N ALA A 345 -32.50 10.27 4.56
CA ALA A 345 -33.72 9.62 4.98
C ALA A 345 -34.17 10.14 6.33
N MET A 346 -35.39 10.66 6.38
CA MET A 346 -36.06 10.95 7.64
C MET A 346 -36.82 9.69 8.04
N LEU A 347 -36.37 9.01 9.09
CA LEU A 347 -37.11 7.89 9.71
C LEU A 347 -37.74 8.39 11.02
N GLN A 348 -37.08 8.15 12.15
CA GLN A 348 -37.39 8.79 13.44
C GLN A 348 -36.46 9.96 13.73
N GLU A 349 -35.26 9.88 13.16
CA GLU A 349 -34.23 10.90 13.07
C GLU A 349 -33.70 10.94 11.64
N GLU A 350 -32.95 11.98 11.33
CA GLU A 350 -32.28 12.14 10.05
C GLU A 350 -31.12 11.16 9.94
N VAL A 351 -31.10 10.39 8.86
CA VAL A 351 -30.04 9.44 8.52
C VAL A 351 -29.46 9.84 7.17
N VAL A 352 -28.16 10.08 7.15
CA VAL A 352 -27.38 10.44 5.95
C VAL A 352 -26.70 9.16 5.41
N VAL A 353 -26.88 8.87 4.12
CA VAL A 353 -26.52 7.58 3.48
C VAL A 353 -25.60 7.76 2.26
N ASP A 354 -24.90 8.89 2.14
CA ASP A 354 -24.08 9.26 0.95
C ASP A 354 -22.56 9.32 1.19
N ASP A 355 -22.08 9.13 2.42
CA ASP A 355 -20.68 9.39 2.80
C ASP A 355 -19.62 8.49 2.11
N TYR A 356 -20.00 7.32 1.59
CA TYR A 356 -19.01 6.30 1.20
C TYR A 356 -19.03 5.94 -0.27
N SER A 357 -20.08 5.31 -0.80
CA SER A 357 -20.04 4.78 -2.17
C SER A 357 -21.42 4.72 -2.77
N ALA A 358 -21.53 5.10 -4.04
CA ALA A 358 -22.75 4.93 -4.80
C ALA A 358 -22.48 4.29 -6.15
N LEU A 359 -23.43 3.49 -6.63
CA LEU A 359 -23.32 2.78 -7.90
C LEU A 359 -24.71 2.50 -8.47
N ALA A 360 -24.78 2.24 -9.77
CA ALA A 360 -25.97 1.70 -10.42
C ALA A 360 -25.66 0.36 -11.09
N LEU A 361 -26.56 -0.61 -10.96
CA LEU A 361 -26.50 -1.92 -11.60
C LEU A 361 -27.71 -2.15 -12.49
N TYR A 362 -27.50 -2.74 -13.67
CA TYR A 362 -28.57 -3.32 -14.47
C TYR A 362 -28.73 -4.80 -14.12
N ILE A 363 -29.83 -5.15 -13.46
CA ILE A 363 -30.10 -6.50 -12.91
C ILE A 363 -31.13 -7.21 -13.79
N THR A 364 -30.82 -8.45 -14.16
CA THR A 364 -31.72 -9.30 -14.98
C THR A 364 -31.96 -10.67 -14.36
N THR A 365 -31.14 -11.09 -13.40
CA THR A 365 -31.25 -12.41 -12.78
C THR A 365 -32.18 -12.35 -11.57
N GLY A 366 -33.07 -13.34 -11.46
CA GLY A 366 -33.95 -13.47 -10.29
C GLY A 366 -35.11 -12.47 -10.25
N THR A 367 -35.20 -11.54 -11.20
CA THR A 367 -36.32 -10.62 -11.37
C THR A 367 -37.21 -11.03 -12.55
N PRO A 368 -38.54 -10.83 -12.48
CA PRO A 368 -39.43 -11.12 -13.61
C PRO A 368 -39.15 -10.23 -14.84
N GLU A 369 -38.68 -9.01 -14.59
CA GLU A 369 -38.33 -7.99 -15.58
C GLU A 369 -37.00 -7.32 -15.19
N PRO A 370 -36.23 -6.80 -16.15
CA PRO A 370 -35.00 -6.07 -15.86
C PRO A 370 -35.26 -4.82 -15.00
N VAL A 371 -34.32 -4.54 -14.10
CA VAL A 371 -34.37 -3.37 -13.23
C VAL A 371 -33.03 -2.63 -13.24
N ASP A 372 -33.12 -1.32 -13.09
CA ASP A 372 -32.00 -0.45 -12.77
C ASP A 372 -31.99 -0.24 -11.24
N TYR A 373 -30.91 -0.67 -10.60
CA TYR A 373 -30.73 -0.61 -9.15
C TYR A 373 -29.65 0.41 -8.81
N ALA A 374 -30.04 1.56 -8.29
CA ALA A 374 -29.15 2.58 -7.78
C ALA A 374 -28.96 2.40 -6.27
N GLN A 375 -27.72 2.29 -5.83
CA GLN A 375 -27.36 2.05 -4.43
C GLN A 375 -26.47 3.19 -3.92
N SER A 376 -26.65 3.53 -2.64
CA SER A 376 -25.72 4.35 -1.87
C SER A 376 -25.39 3.69 -0.52
N ILE A 377 -24.16 3.91 -0.05
CA ILE A 377 -23.66 3.51 1.27
C ILE A 377 -23.14 4.75 1.97
N GLY A 378 -23.52 4.95 3.23
CA GLY A 378 -23.06 6.06 4.06
C GLY A 378 -23.30 5.82 5.55
N GLY A 379 -23.01 6.83 6.38
CA GLY A 379 -23.16 6.74 7.83
C GLY A 379 -22.29 5.64 8.46
N ILE A 380 -21.06 5.48 7.96
CA ILE A 380 -20.14 4.45 8.45
C ILE A 380 -19.63 4.82 9.84
N GLU A 381 -19.84 3.94 10.80
CA GLU A 381 -19.28 4.04 12.15
C GLU A 381 -18.36 2.83 12.39
N MET A 382 -17.06 3.10 12.57
CA MET A 382 -16.10 2.08 12.99
C MET A 382 -16.17 1.91 14.51
N ILE A 383 -16.52 0.71 14.96
CA ILE A 383 -16.59 0.34 16.37
C ILE A 383 -15.23 -0.21 16.82
N THR A 384 -14.63 -1.07 16.00
CA THR A 384 -13.24 -1.53 16.08
C THR A 384 -12.69 -1.73 14.66
N ASP A 385 -11.40 -2.06 14.53
CA ASP A 385 -10.75 -2.29 13.22
C ASP A 385 -11.45 -3.39 12.38
N ASP A 386 -12.06 -4.37 13.04
CA ASP A 386 -12.76 -5.50 12.41
C ASP A 386 -14.29 -5.46 12.59
N HIS A 387 -14.85 -4.34 13.08
CA HIS A 387 -16.28 -4.21 13.36
C HIS A 387 -16.79 -2.81 13.04
N TYR A 388 -17.74 -2.73 12.12
CA TYR A 388 -18.32 -1.47 11.68
C TYR A 388 -19.80 -1.61 11.35
N THR A 389 -20.51 -0.49 11.45
CA THR A 389 -21.90 -0.36 11.02
C THR A 389 -22.03 0.67 9.92
N TYR A 390 -23.00 0.49 9.03
CA TYR A 390 -23.27 1.44 7.95
C TYR A 390 -24.71 1.31 7.45
N TYR A 391 -25.20 2.35 6.78
CA TYR A 391 -26.47 2.31 6.08
C TYR A 391 -26.26 2.01 4.61
N MET A 392 -27.10 1.15 4.05
CA MET A 392 -27.23 0.93 2.62
C MET A 392 -28.63 1.35 2.20
N MET A 393 -28.72 2.26 1.23
CA MET A 393 -29.97 2.62 0.60
C MET A 393 -29.96 2.11 -0.84
N GLY A 394 -31.05 1.47 -1.24
CA GLY A 394 -31.26 0.94 -2.58
C GLY A 394 -32.55 1.45 -3.20
N LEU A 395 -32.46 1.99 -4.41
CA LEU A 395 -33.58 2.37 -5.27
C LEU A 395 -33.63 1.43 -6.47
N THR A 396 -34.65 0.58 -6.54
CA THR A 396 -34.94 -0.31 -7.67
C THR A 396 -36.02 0.32 -8.54
N ILE A 397 -35.77 0.43 -9.84
CA ILE A 397 -36.75 0.91 -10.83
C ILE A 397 -36.82 -0.11 -11.97
N HIS A 398 -38.01 -0.55 -12.36
CA HIS A 398 -38.16 -1.35 -13.57
C HIS A 398 -37.66 -0.55 -14.78
N THR A 399 -36.77 -1.16 -15.58
CA THR A 399 -36.21 -0.50 -16.76
C THR A 399 -37.30 -0.09 -17.76
N SER A 400 -38.44 -0.81 -17.78
CA SER A 400 -39.63 -0.47 -18.56
C SER A 400 -40.24 0.88 -18.17
N THR A 401 -40.18 1.27 -16.90
CA THR A 401 -40.63 2.57 -16.40
C THR A 401 -39.77 3.70 -16.96
N LEU A 402 -38.44 3.56 -16.90
CA LEU A 402 -37.50 4.55 -17.46
C LEU A 402 -37.65 4.67 -18.99
N ALA A 403 -37.83 3.55 -19.68
CA ALA A 403 -38.11 3.53 -21.11
C ALA A 403 -39.43 4.24 -21.46
N ALA A 404 -40.49 4.03 -20.68
CA ALA A 404 -41.77 4.70 -20.86
C ALA A 404 -41.67 6.22 -20.60
N MET A 405 -40.94 6.64 -19.55
CA MET A 405 -40.64 8.05 -19.30
C MET A 405 -39.91 8.68 -20.48
N LYS A 406 -38.93 7.97 -21.06
CA LYS A 406 -38.21 8.42 -22.26
C LYS A 406 -39.12 8.57 -23.46
N GLU A 407 -39.92 7.55 -23.80
CA GLU A 407 -40.82 7.57 -24.95
C GLU A 407 -41.89 8.67 -24.80
N GLY A 408 -42.40 8.85 -23.59
CA GLY A 408 -43.39 9.87 -23.25
C GLY A 408 -42.83 11.29 -23.11
N LEU A 409 -41.51 11.47 -23.14
CA LEU A 409 -40.83 12.73 -22.80
C LEU A 409 -41.23 13.27 -21.43
N ILE A 410 -41.37 12.37 -20.46
CA ILE A 410 -41.75 12.64 -19.07
C ILE A 410 -40.47 12.68 -18.23
N THR A 411 -40.31 13.74 -17.45
CA THR A 411 -39.16 13.92 -16.54
C THR A 411 -39.51 13.53 -15.11
N ILE A 412 -40.76 13.71 -14.69
CA ILE A 412 -41.24 13.40 -13.33
C ILE A 412 -42.43 12.46 -13.45
N LEU A 413 -42.38 11.35 -12.71
CA LEU A 413 -43.42 10.33 -12.62
C LEU A 413 -43.83 10.15 -11.15
N PRO A 414 -45.13 10.12 -10.82
CA PRO A 414 -45.57 9.75 -9.50
C PRO A 414 -45.09 8.35 -9.11
N TRP A 415 -44.83 8.15 -7.82
CA TRP A 415 -44.40 6.87 -7.29
C TRP A 415 -45.40 5.76 -7.60
N ASP A 416 -44.87 4.61 -7.99
CA ASP A 416 -45.59 3.40 -8.40
C ASP A 416 -44.92 2.19 -7.75
N ALA A 417 -45.51 1.73 -6.64
CA ALA A 417 -44.96 0.65 -5.82
C ALA A 417 -44.94 -0.72 -6.52
N ASP A 418 -45.63 -0.88 -7.67
CA ASP A 418 -45.55 -2.10 -8.47
C ASP A 418 -44.28 -2.17 -9.34
N HIS A 419 -43.65 -1.02 -9.61
CA HIS A 419 -42.50 -0.90 -10.53
C HIS A 419 -41.28 -0.21 -9.91
N MET A 420 -41.42 0.34 -8.70
CA MET A 420 -40.37 1.06 -7.97
C MET A 420 -40.36 0.64 -6.50
N LEU A 421 -39.15 0.51 -5.96
CA LEU A 421 -38.92 0.15 -4.58
C LEU A 421 -37.74 0.96 -4.05
N ALA A 422 -37.93 1.67 -2.93
CA ALA A 422 -36.80 2.19 -2.16
C ALA A 422 -36.73 1.49 -0.80
N ALA A 423 -35.53 1.13 -0.39
CA ALA A 423 -35.27 0.48 0.89
C ALA A 423 -34.00 1.04 1.53
N ILE A 424 -33.99 1.07 2.87
CA ILE A 424 -32.84 1.43 3.68
C ILE A 424 -32.59 0.29 4.66
N GLU A 425 -31.35 -0.17 4.70
CA GLU A 425 -30.89 -1.25 5.52
C GLU A 425 -29.75 -0.76 6.41
N LEU A 426 -29.81 -1.10 7.70
CA LEU A 426 -28.66 -1.02 8.60
C LEU A 426 -27.88 -2.32 8.50
N HIS A 427 -26.59 -2.21 8.20
CA HIS A 427 -25.64 -3.30 8.14
C HIS A 427 -24.70 -3.21 9.34
N GLU A 428 -24.48 -4.33 10.02
CA GLU A 428 -23.44 -4.52 11.02
C GLU A 428 -22.52 -5.64 10.52
N GLU A 429 -21.27 -5.31 10.22
CA GLU A 429 -20.28 -6.23 9.67
C GLU A 429 -19.12 -6.47 10.62
N ARG A 430 -18.68 -7.73 10.68
CA ARG A 430 -17.61 -8.20 11.55
C ARG A 430 -16.67 -9.13 10.80
N VAL A 431 -15.38 -8.87 10.88
CA VAL A 431 -14.34 -9.69 10.23
C VAL A 431 -13.67 -10.56 11.27
N VAL A 432 -13.60 -11.88 11.03
CA VAL A 432 -12.92 -12.84 11.90
C VAL A 432 -12.00 -13.70 11.05
N GLY A 433 -10.72 -13.34 11.03
CA GLY A 433 -9.74 -13.99 10.15
C GLY A 433 -10.03 -13.68 8.68
N GLN A 434 -10.51 -14.68 7.93
CA GLN A 434 -10.88 -14.51 6.51
C GLN A 434 -12.40 -14.49 6.29
N ASP A 435 -13.19 -14.64 7.36
CA ASP A 435 -14.63 -14.71 7.30
C ASP A 435 -15.26 -13.35 7.62
N THR A 436 -16.19 -12.92 6.77
CA THR A 436 -17.01 -11.73 7.02
C THR A 436 -18.40 -12.16 7.46
N TYR A 437 -18.82 -11.71 8.64
CA TYR A 437 -20.16 -11.89 9.18
C TYR A 437 -20.92 -10.58 9.00
N ALA A 438 -22.17 -10.66 8.54
CA ALA A 438 -23.03 -9.50 8.36
C ALA A 438 -24.40 -9.73 8.99
N LYS A 439 -24.92 -8.71 9.68
CA LYS A 439 -26.30 -8.64 10.15
C LYS A 439 -26.99 -7.48 9.45
N ILE A 440 -28.05 -7.79 8.73
CA ILE A 440 -28.73 -6.87 7.82
C ILE A 440 -30.15 -6.67 8.30
N CYS A 441 -30.46 -5.45 8.72
CA CYS A 441 -31.71 -5.04 9.31
C CYS A 441 -32.36 -3.94 8.47
N PRO A 442 -33.41 -4.23 7.69
CA PRO A 442 -34.20 -3.20 7.02
C PRO A 442 -34.80 -2.23 8.04
N VAL A 443 -34.57 -0.93 7.87
CA VAL A 443 -35.04 0.13 8.76
C VAL A 443 -36.09 1.03 8.13
N GLY A 444 -36.21 1.01 6.80
CA GLY A 444 -37.26 1.71 6.06
C GLY A 444 -37.45 1.10 4.67
N ILE A 445 -38.70 1.06 4.20
CA ILE A 445 -39.05 0.60 2.85
C ILE A 445 -40.27 1.36 2.32
N THR A 446 -40.40 1.51 1.01
CA THR A 446 -41.65 2.01 0.41
C THR A 446 -42.76 0.95 0.51
N GLY A 447 -43.89 1.31 1.11
CA GLY A 447 -45.07 0.45 1.18
C GLY A 447 -45.91 0.45 -0.12
N ALA A 448 -46.90 -0.44 -0.20
CA ALA A 448 -47.80 -0.53 -1.35
C ALA A 448 -48.62 0.75 -1.63
N ASP A 449 -48.86 1.55 -0.59
CA ASP A 449 -49.58 2.82 -0.69
C ASP A 449 -48.63 4.04 -0.59
N ALA A 450 -47.31 3.84 -0.75
CA ALA A 450 -46.33 4.91 -0.65
C ALA A 450 -46.62 6.00 -1.69
N THR A 451 -46.59 7.26 -1.24
CA THR A 451 -46.68 8.42 -2.13
C THR A 451 -45.31 9.06 -2.30
N GLY A 452 -45.10 9.68 -3.45
CA GLY A 452 -43.81 10.27 -3.80
C GLY A 452 -43.72 10.55 -5.29
N ASP A 453 -42.56 11.00 -5.72
CA ASP A 453 -42.23 11.28 -7.10
C ASP A 453 -40.82 10.76 -7.43
N LEU A 454 -40.67 10.20 -8.62
CA LEU A 454 -39.41 9.91 -9.26
C LEU A 454 -39.17 10.92 -10.39
N LEU A 455 -38.03 11.58 -10.35
CA LEU A 455 -37.47 12.35 -11.45
C LEU A 455 -36.35 11.55 -12.12
N ALA A 456 -36.37 11.46 -13.44
CA ALA A 456 -35.30 10.81 -14.21
C ALA A 456 -34.91 11.64 -15.44
N CYS A 457 -33.61 11.86 -15.63
CA CYS A 457 -33.09 12.53 -16.83
C CYS A 457 -32.85 11.51 -17.95
N THR A 458 -33.85 11.31 -18.80
CA THR A 458 -33.87 10.25 -19.82
C THR A 458 -33.24 10.65 -21.17
N GLY A 459 -32.78 11.91 -21.30
CA GLY A 459 -32.42 12.52 -22.58
C GLY A 459 -31.25 11.84 -23.29
N ASN A 460 -30.17 11.56 -22.55
CA ASN A 460 -28.91 11.02 -23.11
C ASN A 460 -28.91 9.49 -23.24
N ASN A 461 -29.80 8.78 -22.54
CA ASN A 461 -29.89 7.31 -22.57
C ASN A 461 -30.53 6.81 -23.87
N THR A 462 -30.23 5.59 -24.32
CA THR A 462 -30.98 4.96 -25.42
C THR A 462 -31.90 3.86 -24.92
N ALA A 463 -31.45 3.06 -23.96
CA ALA A 463 -32.16 1.89 -23.48
C ALA A 463 -31.97 1.60 -21.98
N PHE A 464 -31.21 2.43 -21.26
CA PHE A 464 -30.80 2.22 -19.86
C PHE A 464 -30.05 0.90 -19.70
N LEU A 465 -28.93 0.78 -20.42
CA LEU A 465 -28.09 -0.41 -20.44
C LEU A 465 -26.70 -0.12 -19.85
N PRO A 466 -25.90 -1.16 -19.51
CA PRO A 466 -24.55 -0.97 -19.02
C PRO A 466 -23.70 -0.04 -19.90
N GLY A 467 -23.03 0.92 -19.27
CA GLY A 467 -22.23 1.96 -19.90
C GLY A 467 -23.01 3.25 -20.22
N GLU A 468 -24.34 3.25 -20.15
CA GLU A 468 -25.13 4.49 -20.18
C GLU A 468 -25.19 5.16 -18.79
N THR A 469 -25.74 6.36 -18.69
CA THR A 469 -25.73 7.16 -17.44
C THR A 469 -27.12 7.18 -16.80
N LEU A 470 -27.22 6.73 -15.56
CA LEU A 470 -28.43 6.83 -14.76
C LEU A 470 -28.40 8.13 -13.94
N GLU A 471 -29.39 8.98 -14.14
CA GLU A 471 -29.56 10.27 -13.47
C GLU A 471 -30.98 10.34 -12.89
N LEU A 472 -31.08 10.31 -11.56
CA LEU A 472 -32.32 10.15 -10.80
C LEU A 472 -32.43 11.20 -9.68
N ALA A 473 -33.66 11.57 -9.33
CA ALA A 473 -33.98 11.99 -7.97
C ALA A 473 -35.29 11.36 -7.52
N ALA A 474 -35.42 10.99 -6.26
CA ALA A 474 -36.63 10.43 -5.69
C ALA A 474 -36.97 11.11 -4.37
N SER A 475 -38.24 11.52 -4.22
CA SER A 475 -38.81 11.94 -2.94
C SER A 475 -39.97 11.01 -2.64
N VAL A 476 -39.85 10.14 -1.64
CA VAL A 476 -40.86 9.09 -1.40
C VAL A 476 -41.06 8.78 0.07
N GLU A 477 -42.30 8.49 0.44
CA GLU A 477 -42.66 8.03 1.79
C GLU A 477 -42.08 6.65 2.10
N LEU A 478 -41.50 6.54 3.30
CA LEU A 478 -41.03 5.26 3.84
C LEU A 478 -41.95 4.78 4.98
N THR A 479 -41.93 3.47 5.20
CA THR A 479 -42.52 2.83 6.37
C THR A 479 -41.50 1.92 7.05
N ASN A 480 -41.58 1.83 8.37
CA ASN A 480 -40.85 0.89 9.21
C ASN A 480 -41.78 -0.18 9.83
N ASP A 481 -42.98 -0.34 9.27
CA ASP A 481 -43.92 -1.37 9.72
C ASP A 481 -43.29 -2.77 9.55
N ALA A 482 -43.14 -3.48 10.67
CA ALA A 482 -42.45 -4.77 10.70
C ALA A 482 -43.12 -5.84 9.82
N ALA A 483 -44.44 -5.77 9.60
CA ALA A 483 -45.12 -6.71 8.73
C ALA A 483 -44.83 -6.40 7.25
N VAL A 484 -44.76 -5.13 6.87
CA VAL A 484 -44.36 -4.71 5.51
C VAL A 484 -42.91 -5.08 5.24
N LEU A 485 -42.00 -4.76 6.16
CA LEU A 485 -40.58 -5.13 6.06
C LEU A 485 -40.41 -6.64 5.97
N GLY A 486 -41.06 -7.39 6.87
CA GLY A 486 -40.98 -8.84 6.87
C GLY A 486 -41.53 -9.48 5.59
N ALA A 487 -42.61 -8.92 5.03
CA ALA A 487 -43.18 -9.40 3.77
C ALA A 487 -42.25 -9.14 2.57
N ALA A 488 -41.64 -7.95 2.48
CA ALA A 488 -40.75 -7.58 1.38
C ALA A 488 -39.48 -8.44 1.34
N TYR A 489 -38.93 -8.77 2.51
CA TYR A 489 -37.71 -9.59 2.63
C TYR A 489 -37.97 -11.08 2.83
N GLY A 490 -39.24 -11.51 2.85
CA GLY A 490 -39.62 -12.91 3.06
C GLY A 490 -39.23 -13.47 4.45
N TYR A 491 -39.18 -12.61 5.47
CA TYR A 491 -38.85 -12.99 6.83
C TYR A 491 -39.96 -13.80 7.50
N ALA A 492 -39.56 -14.68 8.43
CA ALA A 492 -40.52 -15.37 9.28
C ALA A 492 -41.20 -14.39 10.26
N GLU A 493 -42.36 -14.77 10.80
CA GLU A 493 -43.08 -13.94 11.79
C GLU A 493 -42.18 -13.64 13.00
N GLY A 494 -41.99 -12.34 13.29
CA GLY A 494 -41.16 -11.86 14.39
C GLY A 494 -39.66 -11.70 14.07
N GLN A 495 -39.23 -12.02 12.85
CA GLN A 495 -37.87 -11.75 12.37
C GLN A 495 -37.79 -10.36 11.72
N THR A 496 -36.82 -9.56 12.16
CA THR A 496 -36.61 -8.18 11.66
C THR A 496 -35.29 -8.00 10.92
N CYS A 497 -34.39 -8.99 11.01
CA CYS A 497 -33.07 -8.97 10.37
C CYS A 497 -32.73 -10.36 9.83
N HIS A 498 -31.78 -10.42 8.90
CA HIS A 498 -31.13 -11.66 8.51
C HIS A 498 -29.62 -11.54 8.63
N CYS A 499 -28.95 -12.69 8.76
CA CYS A 499 -27.51 -12.71 8.95
C CYS A 499 -26.83 -13.57 7.89
N ARG A 500 -25.60 -13.21 7.54
CA ARG A 500 -24.79 -13.88 6.53
C ARG A 500 -23.37 -14.17 7.03
N LEU A 501 -22.79 -15.23 6.50
CA LEU A 501 -21.37 -15.54 6.54
C LEU A 501 -20.86 -15.55 5.11
N ASN A 502 -19.97 -14.61 4.77
CA ASN A 502 -19.48 -14.29 3.44
C ASN A 502 -20.64 -13.98 2.48
N TYR A 503 -21.25 -15.02 1.88
CA TYR A 503 -22.41 -14.90 0.99
C TYR A 503 -23.56 -15.86 1.34
N GLY A 504 -23.38 -16.71 2.35
CA GLY A 504 -24.39 -17.69 2.78
C GLY A 504 -25.22 -17.19 3.95
N THR A 505 -26.52 -17.47 3.96
CA THR A 505 -27.39 -17.16 5.10
C THR A 505 -27.03 -18.01 6.32
N ILE A 506 -26.98 -17.38 7.50
CA ILE A 506 -26.79 -18.02 8.80
C ILE A 506 -27.90 -17.60 9.77
N ASP A 507 -28.00 -18.31 10.90
CA ASP A 507 -28.82 -17.88 12.03
C ASP A 507 -28.18 -16.65 12.68
N CYS A 508 -28.98 -15.60 12.95
CA CYS A 508 -28.48 -14.41 13.63
C CYS A 508 -27.98 -14.66 15.05
N ALA A 509 -28.44 -15.72 15.72
CA ALA A 509 -27.88 -16.14 16.99
C ALA A 509 -26.39 -16.53 16.88
N ALA A 510 -25.91 -16.95 15.71
CA ALA A 510 -24.50 -17.22 15.47
C ALA A 510 -23.69 -15.92 15.32
N PHE A 511 -24.26 -14.89 14.67
CA PHE A 511 -23.67 -13.56 14.60
C PHE A 511 -23.55 -12.94 16.01
N ASP A 512 -24.64 -12.95 16.78
CA ASP A 512 -24.70 -12.33 18.11
C ASP A 512 -23.72 -12.99 19.12
N GLN A 513 -23.33 -14.25 18.89
CA GLN A 513 -22.34 -14.97 19.71
C GLN A 513 -20.90 -14.48 19.54
N LEU A 514 -20.60 -13.70 18.51
CA LEU A 514 -19.25 -13.17 18.27
C LEU A 514 -18.82 -12.15 19.34
N GLY A 515 -19.75 -11.60 20.12
CA GLY A 515 -19.47 -10.64 21.21
C GLY A 515 -18.92 -9.30 20.71
N ASN A 516 -18.87 -8.26 21.53
CA ASN A 516 -18.43 -6.92 21.08
C ASN A 516 -16.90 -6.73 21.03
N GLY A 517 -16.12 -7.82 20.96
CA GLY A 517 -14.65 -7.75 20.95
C GLY A 517 -14.04 -7.22 22.24
N GLU A 518 -14.34 -7.85 23.39
CA GLU A 518 -13.55 -7.65 24.63
C GLU A 518 -12.24 -8.47 24.64
#